data_AF-A0A3D4ILZ6-F1
#
_entry.id   AF-A0A3D4ILZ6-F1
#
_cell.length_a   1.000
_cell.length_b   1.000
_cell.length_c   1.000
_cell.angle_alpha   90.00
_cell.angle_beta   90.00
_cell.angle_gamma   90.00
#
_symmetry.space_group_name_H-M   'P 1'
#
loop_
_entity.id
_entity.type
_entity.pdbx_description
1 polymer ?
#
loop_
_entity_poly.entity_id
_entity_poly.type
_entity_poly.pdbx_seq_one_letter_code
_entity_poly.pdbx_strand_id
1 'polypeptide(L)'
;EKNAELAAAFNAPFTIDSPFRPKSLPQAAAKKGKNIIVYEGGESLRFDTHAIEAGLAGALRLMKHLNMIDWAPEANEENRIIWNSTWVRARTAGLFQANIRCGQMVEKNQWLGTITDPFGDFKEQIKAPTTGYVVGLNNAPVINAGDALLHIGLDDSCRIR
;
A
#
# COMPACT_ATOMS: atom_id res chain seq x y z
N GLU A 1 -2.14 -20.45 -2.32
CA GLU A 1 -1.79 -21.19 -1.08
C GLU A 1 -0.37 -20.88 -0.62
N LYS A 2 0.68 -21.37 -1.28
CA LYS A 2 2.07 -21.16 -0.80
C LYS A 2 2.52 -19.70 -0.68
N ASN A 3 2.16 -18.80 -1.62
CA ASN A 3 2.48 -17.37 -1.48
C ASN A 3 1.75 -16.70 -0.30
N ALA A 4 0.56 -17.18 0.07
CA ALA A 4 -0.18 -16.65 1.21
C ALA A 4 0.50 -17.06 2.53
N GLU A 5 1.01 -18.29 2.61
CA GLU A 5 1.84 -18.73 3.74
C GLU A 5 3.11 -17.89 3.88
N LEU A 6 3.80 -17.59 2.77
CA LEU A 6 4.98 -16.72 2.78
C LEU A 6 4.65 -15.28 3.19
N ALA A 7 3.52 -14.74 2.71
CA ALA A 7 3.06 -13.41 3.11
C ALA A 7 2.70 -13.35 4.61
N ALA A 8 2.03 -14.39 5.12
CA ALA A 8 1.71 -14.53 6.53
C ALA A 8 2.98 -14.65 7.40
N ALA A 9 3.98 -15.41 6.94
CA ALA A 9 5.28 -15.49 7.61
C ALA A 9 6.00 -14.13 7.63
N PHE A 10 5.96 -13.38 6.54
CA PHE A 10 6.53 -12.04 6.48
C PHE A 10 5.80 -11.06 7.42
N ASN A 11 4.47 -11.16 7.51
CA ASN A 11 3.60 -10.35 8.40
C ASN A 11 3.82 -8.83 8.23
N ALA A 12 3.61 -8.32 7.01
CA ALA A 12 3.48 -6.88 6.79
C ALA A 12 2.14 -6.37 7.38
N PRO A 13 1.95 -5.06 7.63
CA PRO A 13 0.68 -4.55 8.18
C PRO A 13 -0.51 -4.77 7.24
N PHE A 14 -0.25 -4.78 5.94
CA PHE A 14 -1.24 -5.09 4.90
C PHE A 14 -0.74 -6.19 3.97
N THR A 15 -1.63 -7.05 3.52
CA THR A 15 -1.39 -8.01 2.44
C THR A 15 -2.47 -7.87 1.38
N ILE A 16 -2.04 -7.61 0.15
CA ILE A 16 -2.93 -7.44 -1.00
C ILE A 16 -2.79 -8.66 -1.89
N ASP A 17 -3.89 -9.40 -2.10
CA ASP A 17 -3.93 -10.41 -3.14
C ASP A 17 -4.13 -9.72 -4.49
N SER A 18 -3.15 -9.86 -5.38
CA SER A 18 -3.16 -9.16 -6.67
C SER A 18 -2.72 -10.07 -7.81
N PRO A 19 -3.37 -9.96 -8.99
CA PRO A 19 -2.96 -10.73 -10.15
C PRO A 19 -1.59 -10.27 -10.65
N PHE A 20 -0.84 -11.19 -11.25
CA PHE A 20 0.44 -10.82 -11.86
C PHE A 20 0.27 -9.83 -12.99
N ARG A 21 1.02 -8.73 -12.93
CA ARG A 21 1.13 -7.80 -14.07
C ARG A 21 1.87 -8.48 -15.23
N PRO A 22 1.42 -8.33 -16.48
CA PRO A 22 2.15 -8.84 -17.65
C PRO A 22 3.59 -8.34 -17.70
N LYS A 23 4.54 -9.23 -18.06
CA LYS A 23 5.98 -8.92 -18.18
C LYS A 23 6.64 -8.47 -16.86
N SER A 24 6.05 -8.81 -15.72
CA SER A 24 6.62 -8.52 -14.41
C SER A 24 7.56 -9.63 -13.92
N LEU A 25 8.44 -9.29 -12.98
CA LEU A 25 9.31 -10.26 -12.29
C LEU A 25 8.50 -11.36 -11.58
N PRO A 26 7.40 -11.04 -10.84
CA PRO A 26 6.53 -12.08 -10.28
C PRO A 26 5.96 -13.05 -11.31
N GLN A 27 5.51 -12.55 -12.47
CA GLN A 27 5.02 -13.42 -13.55
C GLN A 27 6.13 -14.35 -14.05
N ALA A 28 7.36 -13.84 -14.22
CA ALA A 28 8.49 -14.64 -14.69
C ALA A 28 8.90 -15.71 -13.66
N ALA A 29 8.91 -15.38 -12.37
CA ALA A 29 9.20 -16.33 -11.29
C ALA A 29 8.14 -17.44 -11.22
N ALA A 30 6.86 -17.07 -11.28
CA ALA A 30 5.74 -18.02 -11.29
C ALA A 30 5.82 -18.99 -12.48
N LYS A 31 6.17 -18.51 -13.68
CA LYS A 31 6.40 -19.36 -14.87
C LYS A 31 7.52 -20.39 -14.69
N LYS A 32 8.45 -20.17 -13.75
CA LYS A 32 9.51 -21.11 -13.39
C LYS A 32 9.16 -21.98 -12.17
N GLY A 33 7.89 -21.98 -11.73
CA GLY A 33 7.45 -22.72 -10.54
C GLY A 33 8.05 -22.18 -9.23
N LYS A 34 8.43 -20.90 -9.19
CA LYS A 34 8.97 -20.25 -7.99
C LYS A 34 7.90 -19.41 -7.32
N ASN A 35 7.82 -19.53 -6.00
CA ASN A 35 7.00 -18.67 -5.16
C ASN A 35 7.67 -17.31 -4.99
N ILE A 36 6.87 -16.25 -4.92
CA ILE A 36 7.35 -14.89 -4.81
C ILE A 36 6.29 -14.03 -4.12
N ILE A 37 6.76 -13.19 -3.19
CA ILE A 37 6.00 -12.10 -2.60
C ILE A 37 6.73 -10.80 -2.90
N VAL A 38 6.00 -9.69 -2.97
CA VAL A 38 6.56 -8.36 -3.15
C VAL A 38 6.27 -7.57 -1.89
N TYR A 39 7.31 -6.98 -1.32
CA TYR A 39 7.19 -6.03 -0.24
C TYR A 39 7.30 -4.62 -0.82
N GLU A 40 6.27 -3.81 -0.58
CA GLU A 40 6.26 -2.38 -0.92
C GLU A 40 6.27 -1.60 0.40
N GLY A 41 7.25 -0.72 0.58
CA GLY A 41 7.41 0.07 1.79
C GLY A 41 8.17 1.36 1.53
N GLY A 42 7.74 2.44 2.19
CA GLY A 42 8.30 3.78 2.02
C GLY A 42 8.04 4.37 0.64
N GLU A 43 8.93 5.26 0.20
CA GLU A 43 8.86 5.91 -1.09
C GLU A 43 10.24 6.09 -1.72
N SER A 44 10.26 6.44 -3.00
CA SER A 44 11.52 6.68 -3.71
C SER A 44 12.25 7.88 -3.12
N LEU A 45 13.59 7.82 -3.12
CA LEU A 45 14.49 8.93 -2.76
C LEU A 45 14.40 9.41 -1.30
N ARG A 46 13.72 8.68 -0.41
CA ARG A 46 13.65 9.00 1.03
C ARG A 46 13.79 7.74 1.87
N PHE A 47 14.44 7.88 3.03
CA PHE A 47 14.45 6.82 4.02
C PHE A 47 13.17 6.86 4.83
N ASP A 48 12.53 5.71 4.96
CA ASP A 48 11.42 5.48 5.87
C ASP A 48 11.87 4.41 6.88
N THR A 49 12.23 4.85 8.08
CA THR A 49 12.75 3.96 9.13
C THR A 49 11.76 2.85 9.46
N HIS A 50 10.45 3.17 9.49
CA HIS A 50 9.42 2.18 9.78
C HIS A 50 9.35 1.13 8.68
N ALA A 51 9.36 1.53 7.40
CA ALA A 51 9.38 0.58 6.29
C ALA A 51 10.66 -0.27 6.24
N ILE A 52 11.80 0.30 6.62
CA ILE A 52 13.08 -0.44 6.69
C ILE A 52 13.04 -1.49 7.79
N GLU A 53 12.62 -1.11 9.00
CA GLU A 53 12.52 -2.00 10.15
C GLU A 53 11.50 -3.12 9.92
N ALA A 54 10.32 -2.78 9.39
CA ALA A 54 9.30 -3.76 9.02
C ALA A 54 9.80 -4.72 7.93
N GLY A 55 10.53 -4.21 6.94
CA GLY A 55 11.13 -5.01 5.87
C GLY A 55 12.18 -5.99 6.39
N LEU A 56 13.08 -5.53 7.26
CA LEU A 56 14.10 -6.37 7.89
C LEU A 56 13.48 -7.45 8.79
N ALA A 57 12.56 -7.07 9.66
CA ALA A 57 11.88 -7.99 10.57
C ALA A 57 11.09 -9.06 9.79
N GLY A 58 10.35 -8.64 8.74
CA GLY A 58 9.59 -9.56 7.89
C GLY A 58 10.48 -10.51 7.09
N ALA A 59 11.62 -10.04 6.57
CA ALA A 59 12.58 -10.91 5.89
C ALA A 59 13.17 -11.98 6.83
N LEU A 60 13.51 -11.61 8.07
CA LEU A 60 13.99 -12.56 9.08
C LEU A 60 12.92 -13.59 9.43
N ARG A 61 11.65 -13.18 9.62
CA ARG A 61 10.54 -14.13 9.87
C ARG A 61 10.33 -15.08 8.69
N LEU A 62 10.44 -14.59 7.46
CA LEU A 62 10.36 -15.42 6.27
C LEU A 62 11.51 -16.44 6.21
N MET A 63 12.74 -16.03 6.50
CA MET A 63 13.89 -16.93 6.56
C MET A 63 13.73 -18.01 7.63
N LYS A 64 13.22 -17.64 8.82
CA LYS A 64 12.90 -18.60 9.88
C LYS A 64 11.83 -19.59 9.44
N HIS A 65 10.74 -19.11 8.82
CA HIS A 65 9.68 -19.97 8.28
C HIS A 65 10.19 -20.96 7.22
N LEU A 66 11.20 -20.55 6.44
CA LEU A 66 11.86 -21.40 5.44
C LEU A 66 12.97 -22.30 6.03
N ASN A 67 13.14 -22.34 7.35
CA ASN A 67 14.19 -23.08 8.07
C ASN A 67 15.62 -22.70 7.63
N MET A 68 15.83 -21.43 7.27
CA MET A 68 17.16 -20.91 6.92
C MET A 68 17.93 -20.39 8.15
N ILE A 69 17.20 -19.99 9.20
CA ILE A 69 17.71 -19.48 10.47
C ILE A 69 16.81 -19.93 11.62
N ASP A 70 17.33 -19.96 12.84
CA ASP A 70 16.59 -20.47 14.02
C ASP A 70 15.85 -19.37 14.80
N TRP A 71 16.11 -18.10 14.50
CA TRP A 71 15.56 -16.95 15.23
C TRP A 71 15.03 -15.88 14.29
N ALA A 72 13.94 -15.21 14.70
CA ALA A 72 13.37 -14.04 14.06
C ALA A 72 12.60 -13.21 15.10
N PRO A 73 12.46 -11.88 14.89
CA PRO A 73 11.62 -11.05 15.75
C PRO A 73 10.14 -11.43 15.64
N GLU A 74 9.41 -11.31 16.75
CA GLU A 74 7.96 -11.54 16.80
C GLU A 74 7.20 -10.53 15.93
N ALA A 75 6.03 -10.93 15.47
CA ALA A 75 5.09 -10.01 14.82
C ALA A 75 4.45 -9.11 15.88
N ASN A 76 4.57 -7.79 15.70
CA ASN A 76 4.06 -6.78 16.61
C ASN A 76 2.88 -5.97 16.04
N GLU A 77 2.53 -6.21 14.77
CA GLU A 77 1.43 -5.53 14.08
C GLU A 77 0.44 -6.52 13.51
N GLU A 78 -0.84 -6.15 13.58
CA GLU A 78 -1.92 -6.91 12.98
C GLU A 78 -1.80 -6.85 11.45
N ASN A 79 -1.75 -8.02 10.81
CA ASN A 79 -1.82 -8.13 9.36
C ASN A 79 -3.27 -8.05 8.88
N ARG A 80 -3.54 -7.10 7.98
CA ARG A 80 -4.86 -6.94 7.34
C ARG A 80 -4.84 -7.44 5.91
N ILE A 81 -5.73 -8.38 5.61
CA ILE A 81 -5.92 -8.89 4.25
C ILE A 81 -6.85 -7.96 3.47
N ILE A 82 -6.30 -7.36 2.41
CA ILE A 82 -7.02 -6.49 1.50
C ILE A 82 -7.55 -7.35 0.34
N TRP A 83 -8.86 -7.56 0.30
CA TRP A 83 -9.53 -8.37 -0.73
C TRP A 83 -9.98 -7.55 -1.94
N ASN A 84 -10.09 -6.23 -1.79
CA ASN A 84 -10.38 -5.31 -2.88
C ASN A 84 -9.71 -3.98 -2.66
N SER A 85 -9.51 -3.21 -3.72
CA SER A 85 -8.92 -1.89 -3.62
C SER A 85 -9.37 -0.97 -4.74
N THR A 86 -9.28 0.33 -4.51
CA THR A 86 -9.61 1.35 -5.51
C THR A 86 -8.59 2.47 -5.54
N TRP A 87 -8.31 2.97 -6.73
CA TRP A 87 -7.45 4.13 -6.93
C TRP A 87 -8.26 5.42 -6.93
N VAL A 88 -7.77 6.43 -6.22
CA VAL A 88 -8.21 7.82 -6.35
C VAL A 88 -7.22 8.52 -7.27
N ARG A 89 -7.72 9.12 -8.35
CA ARG A 89 -6.89 9.77 -9.38
C ARG A 89 -7.18 11.25 -9.47
N ALA A 90 -6.16 12.01 -9.82
CA ALA A 90 -6.27 13.44 -10.08
C ALA A 90 -7.14 13.70 -11.32
N ARG A 91 -8.11 14.60 -11.20
CA ARG A 91 -8.92 15.04 -12.36
C ARG A 91 -8.29 16.23 -13.07
N THR A 92 -7.53 17.03 -12.34
CA THR A 92 -6.82 18.22 -12.81
C THR A 92 -5.35 18.16 -12.39
N ALA A 93 -4.49 18.90 -13.09
CA ALA A 93 -3.10 19.10 -12.66
C ALA A 93 -3.04 20.21 -11.60
N GLY A 94 -2.03 20.16 -10.73
CA GLY A 94 -1.84 21.20 -9.71
C GLY A 94 -0.92 20.78 -8.57
N LEU A 95 -1.09 21.45 -7.43
CA LEU A 95 -0.42 21.17 -6.18
C LEU A 95 -1.31 20.31 -5.29
N PHE A 96 -0.92 19.07 -5.01
CA PHE A 96 -1.68 18.17 -4.14
C PHE A 96 -1.21 18.27 -2.69
N GLN A 97 -2.18 18.51 -1.79
CA GLN A 97 -1.98 18.57 -0.35
C GLN A 97 -2.88 17.53 0.31
N ALA A 98 -2.29 16.44 0.80
CA ALA A 98 -3.00 15.38 1.49
C ALA A 98 -3.29 15.78 2.96
N ASN A 99 -4.48 15.45 3.44
CA ASN A 99 -4.91 15.64 4.84
C ASN A 99 -4.95 14.31 5.63
N ILE A 100 -4.42 13.25 5.04
CA ILE A 100 -4.47 11.86 5.50
C ILE A 100 -3.08 11.23 5.38
N ARG A 101 -2.88 10.08 6.00
CA ARG A 101 -1.59 9.35 6.00
C ARG A 101 -1.76 7.92 5.50
N CYS A 102 -0.68 7.31 4.99
CA CYS A 102 -0.64 5.86 4.77
C CYS A 102 -0.97 5.10 6.08
N GLY A 103 -1.66 3.98 5.94
CA GLY A 103 -2.17 3.16 7.05
C GLY A 103 -3.44 3.70 7.72
N GLN A 104 -3.85 4.94 7.45
CA GLN A 104 -5.07 5.52 8.03
C GLN A 104 -6.33 4.89 7.42
N MET A 105 -7.32 4.59 8.27
CA MET A 105 -8.67 4.27 7.82
C MET A 105 -9.43 5.56 7.46
N VAL A 106 -10.07 5.58 6.30
CA VAL A 106 -10.89 6.69 5.80
C VAL A 106 -12.32 6.22 5.55
N GLU A 107 -13.28 7.12 5.72
CA GLU A 107 -14.70 6.86 5.46
C GLU A 107 -15.12 7.38 4.08
N LYS A 108 -16.14 6.75 3.49
CA LYS A 108 -16.74 7.23 2.25
C LYS A 108 -17.15 8.71 2.38
N ASN A 109 -16.83 9.50 1.36
CA ASN A 109 -16.99 10.96 1.29
C ASN A 109 -16.10 11.78 2.24
N GLN A 110 -15.24 11.16 3.05
CA GLN A 110 -14.24 11.88 3.84
C GLN A 110 -13.33 12.71 2.92
N TRP A 111 -13.00 13.93 3.35
CA TRP A 111 -12.05 14.79 2.66
C TRP A 111 -10.62 14.25 2.83
N LEU A 112 -9.99 13.88 1.73
CA LEU A 112 -8.67 13.25 1.69
C LEU A 112 -7.53 14.26 1.47
N GLY A 113 -7.84 15.38 0.84
CA GLY A 113 -6.86 16.39 0.45
C GLY A 113 -7.40 17.35 -0.59
N THR A 114 -6.55 18.24 -1.06
CA THR A 114 -6.92 19.30 -2.01
C THR A 114 -5.90 19.39 -3.14
N ILE A 115 -6.38 19.57 -4.37
CA ILE A 115 -5.55 20.03 -5.49
C ILE A 115 -5.79 21.54 -5.64
N THR A 116 -4.72 22.32 -5.72
CA THR A 116 -4.79 23.78 -5.86
C THR A 116 -3.78 24.29 -6.88
N ASP A 117 -3.99 25.50 -7.41
CA ASP A 117 -2.95 26.19 -8.19
C ASP A 117 -1.92 26.88 -7.26
N PRO A 118 -0.78 27.36 -7.78
CA PRO A 118 0.25 28.01 -6.96
C PRO A 118 -0.20 29.29 -6.22
N PHE A 119 -1.28 29.94 -6.67
CA PHE A 119 -1.79 31.19 -6.10
C PHE A 119 -2.96 30.95 -5.14
N GLY A 120 -3.56 29.76 -5.17
CA GLY A 120 -4.68 29.36 -4.32
C GLY A 120 -6.06 29.73 -4.86
N ASP A 121 -6.15 30.21 -6.10
CA ASP A 121 -7.40 30.70 -6.70
C ASP A 121 -8.36 29.55 -7.03
N PHE A 122 -7.82 28.40 -7.43
CA PHE A 122 -8.52 27.15 -7.65
C PHE A 122 -8.30 26.17 -6.50
N LYS A 123 -9.38 25.51 -6.04
CA LYS A 123 -9.33 24.40 -5.07
C LYS A 123 -10.30 23.29 -5.44
N GLU A 124 -9.77 22.10 -5.66
CA GLU A 124 -10.53 20.87 -5.85
C GLU A 124 -10.39 19.97 -4.62
N GLN A 125 -11.49 19.70 -3.94
CA GLN A 125 -11.51 18.75 -2.83
C GLN A 125 -11.52 17.31 -3.36
N ILE A 126 -10.57 16.51 -2.90
CA ILE A 126 -10.53 15.07 -3.14
C ILE A 126 -11.26 14.37 -2.00
N LYS A 127 -12.24 13.52 -2.33
CA LYS A 127 -13.04 12.76 -1.36
C LYS A 127 -12.88 11.27 -1.55
N ALA A 128 -12.99 10.52 -0.47
CA ALA A 128 -12.92 9.06 -0.50
C ALA A 128 -14.13 8.47 -1.24
N PRO A 129 -13.94 7.65 -2.29
CA PRO A 129 -15.05 6.99 -2.98
C PRO A 129 -15.66 5.84 -2.16
N THR A 130 -14.91 5.31 -1.19
CA THR A 130 -15.27 4.18 -0.34
C THR A 130 -14.61 4.30 1.02
N THR A 131 -15.17 3.60 2.02
CA THR A 131 -14.51 3.35 3.30
C THR A 131 -13.41 2.32 3.13
N GLY A 132 -12.24 2.52 3.73
CA GLY A 132 -11.10 1.60 3.66
C GLY A 132 -9.80 2.17 4.21
N TYR A 133 -8.70 1.44 4.07
CA TYR A 133 -7.37 1.84 4.51
C TYR A 133 -6.56 2.48 3.38
N VAL A 134 -5.85 3.55 3.66
CA VAL A 134 -4.92 4.17 2.71
C VAL A 134 -3.66 3.29 2.62
N VAL A 135 -3.56 2.45 1.59
CA VAL A 135 -2.43 1.53 1.38
C VAL A 135 -1.37 2.11 0.44
N GLY A 136 -1.66 3.24 -0.19
CA GLY A 136 -0.69 4.01 -0.97
C GLY A 136 -1.09 5.49 -1.02
N LEU A 137 -0.10 6.38 -0.93
CA LEU A 137 -0.27 7.82 -0.99
C LEU A 137 0.84 8.43 -1.84
N ASN A 138 0.46 9.29 -2.77
CA ASN A 138 1.41 10.06 -3.56
C ASN A 138 1.82 11.32 -2.79
N ASN A 139 3.10 11.39 -2.40
CA ASN A 139 3.68 12.54 -1.71
C ASN A 139 4.36 13.54 -2.66
N ALA A 140 4.24 13.37 -3.98
CA ALA A 140 4.70 14.37 -4.93
C ALA A 140 3.83 15.63 -4.82
N PRO A 141 4.42 16.82 -4.59
CA PRO A 141 3.66 18.03 -4.43
C PRO A 141 3.00 18.47 -5.75
N VAL A 142 3.63 18.20 -6.88
CA VAL A 142 3.12 18.53 -8.22
C VAL A 142 2.58 17.27 -8.88
N ILE A 143 1.35 17.35 -9.35
CA ILE A 143 0.61 16.23 -9.97
C ILE A 143 0.01 16.65 -11.32
N ASN A 144 -0.18 15.68 -12.20
CA ASN A 144 -0.87 15.82 -13.48
C ASN A 144 -2.25 15.19 -13.46
N ALA A 145 -3.11 15.59 -14.40
CA ALA A 145 -4.40 14.91 -14.59
C ALA A 145 -4.17 13.42 -14.92
N GLY A 146 -4.88 12.55 -14.21
CA GLY A 146 -4.78 11.09 -14.32
C GLY A 146 -3.80 10.44 -13.35
N ASP A 147 -2.94 11.22 -12.67
CA ASP A 147 -1.99 10.69 -11.69
C ASP A 147 -2.72 9.96 -10.57
N ALA A 148 -2.11 8.86 -10.11
CA ALA A 148 -2.58 8.15 -8.94
C ALA A 148 -2.25 8.96 -7.69
N LEU A 149 -3.27 9.37 -6.96
CA LEU A 149 -3.13 10.15 -5.73
C LEU A 149 -3.13 9.26 -4.50
N LEU A 150 -4.09 8.33 -4.45
CA LEU A 150 -4.24 7.40 -3.33
C LEU A 150 -4.65 6.01 -3.81
N HIS A 151 -4.26 5.00 -3.04
CA HIS A 151 -4.75 3.63 -3.16
C HIS A 151 -5.47 3.27 -1.86
N ILE A 152 -6.76 2.94 -1.96
CA ILE A 152 -7.59 2.57 -0.80
C ILE A 152 -7.83 1.06 -0.86
N GLY A 153 -7.39 0.34 0.16
CA GLY A 153 -7.62 -1.10 0.36
C GLY A 153 -8.82 -1.36 1.28
N LEU A 154 -9.61 -2.38 0.97
CA LEU A 154 -10.76 -2.82 1.74
C LEU A 154 -10.47 -4.20 2.35
N ASP A 155 -10.61 -4.29 3.68
CA ASP A 155 -10.61 -5.54 4.43
C ASP A 155 -12.03 -5.94 4.85
N ASP A 156 -12.20 -7.04 5.57
CA ASP A 156 -13.52 -7.54 5.95
C ASP A 156 -14.31 -6.56 6.84
N SER A 157 -13.64 -5.70 7.60
CA SER A 157 -14.29 -4.69 8.44
C SER A 157 -15.05 -3.65 7.63
N CYS A 158 -14.65 -3.45 6.36
CA CYS A 158 -15.28 -2.49 5.45
C CYS A 158 -16.64 -2.96 4.91
N ARG A 159 -17.02 -4.23 5.08
CA ARG A 159 -18.35 -4.77 4.68
C ARG A 159 -19.45 -4.50 5.70
N ILE A 160 -19.07 -4.24 6.96
CA ILE A 160 -20.00 -4.21 8.10
C ILE A 160 -20.57 -2.79 8.33
N ARG A 161 -20.17 -1.81 7.51
CA ARG A 161 -20.61 -0.40 7.61
C ARG A 161 -21.35 0.07 6.37
#